data_AF-A0A5N8YDN6-F1
#
_entry.id   AF-A0A5N8YDN6-F1
#
_cell.length_a   1.000
_cell.length_b   1.000
_cell.length_c   1.000
_cell.angle_alpha   90.00
_cell.angle_beta   90.00
_cell.angle_gamma   90.00
#
_symmetry.space_group_name_H-M   'P 1'
#
loop_
_entity.id
_entity.type
_entity.pdbx_description
1 polymer ?
#
loop_
_entity_poly.entity_id
_entity_poly.type
_entity_poly.pdbx_seq_one_letter_code
_entity_poly.pdbx_strand_id
1 'polypeptide(L)'
;MITESMMRVAILGISHETNTFSIVPATYEEFEKLRGEEIFDRYATSEYTIAGYLQAAEELGFEPVLLMQARTGPIGTITKDAYDRISSEMLGMLRDQGPWDAVLLSNHGAAVSEEFPDMDGEFTRAVREIVGPDVPVGVTLDMHANISKDTVANTDVCVVWRTCPHLDTKLRGRKTADLIYRTVRGEINPVQHIEMPP
;
A
#
# COMPACT_ATOMS: atom_id res chain seq x y z
N MET A 1 3.21 35.19 -8.42
CA MET A 1 3.14 33.83 -8.99
C MET A 1 3.03 32.90 -7.80
N ILE A 2 1.84 32.37 -7.54
CA ILE A 2 1.68 31.31 -6.54
C ILE A 2 2.30 30.09 -7.22
N THR A 3 3.44 29.64 -6.73
CA THR A 3 3.98 28.33 -7.10
C THR A 3 2.94 27.31 -6.64
N GLU A 4 2.26 26.63 -7.56
CA GLU A 4 1.56 25.39 -7.20
C GLU A 4 2.61 24.50 -6.54
N SER A 5 2.42 24.19 -5.27
CA SER A 5 3.27 23.23 -4.58
C SER A 5 3.12 21.88 -5.28
N MET A 6 4.25 21.21 -5.52
CA MET A 6 4.27 19.88 -6.13
C MET A 6 3.45 18.91 -5.26
N MET A 7 2.59 18.12 -5.91
CA MET A 7 1.73 17.14 -5.23
C MET A 7 2.58 16.12 -4.48
N ARG A 8 2.40 15.97 -3.17
CA ARG A 8 3.13 15.03 -2.31
C ARG A 8 2.33 13.76 -2.09
N VAL A 9 2.85 12.64 -2.55
CA VAL A 9 2.18 11.34 -2.46
C VAL A 9 2.97 10.40 -1.57
N ALA A 10 2.41 10.02 -0.43
CA ALA A 10 3.05 9.05 0.47
C ALA A 10 2.99 7.64 -0.09
N ILE A 11 4.09 6.90 -0.03
CA ILE A 11 4.18 5.49 -0.44
C ILE A 11 4.65 4.65 0.73
N LEU A 12 3.87 3.63 1.09
CA LEU A 12 4.15 2.71 2.18
C LEU A 12 3.41 1.38 2.00
N GLY A 13 3.80 0.33 2.73
CA GLY A 13 3.04 -0.91 2.73
C GLY A 13 3.68 -2.08 3.45
N ILE A 14 2.83 -3.04 3.81
CA ILE A 14 3.22 -4.34 4.38
C ILE A 14 2.85 -5.43 3.38
N SER A 15 3.86 -6.08 2.82
CA SER A 15 3.69 -7.13 1.81
C SER A 15 4.02 -8.50 2.41
N HIS A 16 2.98 -9.26 2.76
CA HIS A 16 3.09 -10.62 3.28
C HIS A 16 1.87 -11.45 2.86
N GLU A 17 2.11 -12.71 2.48
CA GLU A 17 1.06 -13.70 2.26
C GLU A 17 1.09 -14.69 3.43
N THR A 18 0.05 -14.74 4.26
CA THR A 18 0.06 -15.62 5.42
C THR A 18 -0.47 -17.01 5.09
N ASN A 19 0.31 -18.04 5.44
CA ASN A 19 -0.19 -19.39 5.66
C ASN A 19 -0.46 -19.61 7.16
N THR A 20 -1.72 -19.52 7.57
CA THR A 20 -2.14 -19.65 8.98
C THR A 20 -1.91 -21.05 9.58
N PHE A 21 -1.58 -22.05 8.77
CA PHE A 21 -1.23 -23.40 9.23
C PHE A 21 0.29 -23.60 9.39
N SER A 22 1.10 -22.62 8.97
CA SER A 22 2.54 -22.66 9.17
C SER A 22 2.88 -22.53 10.65
N ILE A 23 3.77 -23.40 11.14
CA ILE A 23 4.31 -23.33 12.49
C ILE A 23 5.43 -22.28 12.64
N VAL A 24 5.91 -21.72 11.53
CA VAL A 24 6.95 -20.69 11.52
C VAL A 24 6.26 -19.33 11.45
N PRO A 25 6.24 -18.55 12.54
CA PRO A 25 5.58 -17.25 12.55
C PRO A 25 6.38 -16.20 11.77
N ALA A 26 5.70 -15.18 11.25
CA ALA A 26 6.34 -13.99 10.71
C ALA A 26 6.73 -13.04 11.85
N THR A 27 7.92 -13.25 12.42
CA THR A 27 8.47 -12.35 13.44
C THR A 27 9.01 -11.07 12.81
N TYR A 28 9.34 -10.08 13.64
CA TYR A 28 9.85 -8.79 13.16
C TYR A 28 11.10 -8.97 12.29
N GLU A 29 11.96 -9.93 12.62
CA GLU A 29 13.22 -10.25 11.94
C GLU A 29 13.01 -10.83 10.54
N GLU A 30 11.92 -11.55 10.31
CA GLU A 30 11.59 -12.17 9.01
C GLU A 30 11.24 -11.14 7.94
N PHE A 31 10.88 -9.92 8.33
CA PHE A 31 10.61 -8.84 7.39
C PHE A 31 11.90 -8.17 6.93
N GLU A 32 12.04 -7.96 5.64
CA GLU A 32 12.88 -6.88 5.14
C GLU A 32 12.13 -5.56 5.30
N LYS A 33 12.82 -4.52 5.78
CA LYS A 33 12.23 -3.24 6.17
C LYS A 33 13.06 -2.12 5.58
N LEU A 34 12.62 -1.56 4.45
CA LEU A 34 13.31 -0.50 3.71
C LEU A 34 12.64 0.85 3.98
N ARG A 35 13.40 1.94 4.02
CA ARG A 35 12.92 3.31 4.24
C ARG A 35 13.50 4.27 3.20
N GLY A 36 12.73 5.30 2.84
CA GLY A 36 13.25 6.39 2.00
C GLY A 36 13.95 5.90 0.72
N GLU A 37 15.19 6.33 0.53
CA GLU A 37 16.01 6.00 -0.63
C GLU A 37 16.28 4.50 -0.78
N GLU A 38 16.30 3.71 0.30
CA GLU A 38 16.46 2.25 0.23
C GLU A 38 15.34 1.58 -0.58
N ILE A 39 14.13 2.15 -0.53
CA ILE A 39 12.98 1.70 -1.34
C ILE A 39 13.22 2.04 -2.80
N PHE A 40 13.73 3.23 -3.10
CA PHE A 40 14.04 3.64 -4.47
C PHE A 40 15.10 2.72 -5.07
N ASP A 41 16.22 2.53 -4.38
CA ASP A 41 17.32 1.65 -4.82
C ASP A 41 16.85 0.22 -5.07
N ARG A 42 15.94 -0.29 -4.23
CA ARG A 42 15.38 -1.63 -4.40
C ARG A 42 14.43 -1.74 -5.59
N TYR A 43 13.54 -0.77 -5.79
CA TYR A 43 12.36 -0.97 -6.64
C TYR A 43 12.40 -0.19 -7.95
N ALA A 44 13.19 0.88 -8.10
CA ALA A 44 13.16 1.77 -9.27
C ALA A 44 13.34 1.03 -10.61
N THR A 45 14.19 0.00 -10.64
CA THR A 45 14.44 -0.83 -11.84
C THR A 45 13.75 -2.19 -11.81
N SER A 46 12.88 -2.43 -10.82
CA SER A 46 12.14 -3.69 -10.68
C SER A 46 10.84 -3.70 -11.51
N GLU A 47 10.20 -4.87 -11.56
CA GLU A 47 8.86 -5.05 -12.13
C GLU A 47 7.76 -5.12 -11.06
N TYR A 48 8.05 -4.66 -9.84
CA TYR A 48 7.12 -4.69 -8.71
C TYR A 48 6.15 -3.50 -8.69
N THR A 49 5.07 -3.59 -7.90
CA THR A 49 4.07 -2.52 -7.71
C THR A 49 4.67 -1.13 -7.48
N ILE A 50 5.65 -1.01 -6.57
CA ILE A 50 6.29 0.27 -6.23
C ILE A 50 6.99 0.89 -7.45
N ALA A 51 7.59 0.08 -8.34
CA ALA A 51 8.18 0.59 -9.58
C ALA A 51 7.14 1.28 -10.46
N GLY A 52 5.88 0.81 -10.42
CA GLY A 52 4.76 1.43 -11.12
C GLY A 52 4.37 2.78 -10.51
N TYR A 53 4.41 2.91 -9.19
CA TYR A 53 4.20 4.19 -8.50
C TYR A 53 5.29 5.19 -8.84
N LEU A 54 6.56 4.76 -8.82
CA LEU A 54 7.71 5.60 -9.19
C LEU A 54 7.64 6.05 -10.66
N GLN A 55 7.31 5.14 -11.57
CA GLN A 55 7.10 5.48 -12.98
C GLN A 55 5.98 6.52 -13.15
N ALA A 56 4.86 6.36 -12.45
CA ALA A 56 3.77 7.33 -12.50
C ALA A 56 4.21 8.71 -11.96
N ALA A 57 5.05 8.74 -10.93
CA ALA A 57 5.58 9.98 -10.37
C ALA A 57 6.40 10.76 -11.40
N GLU A 58 7.28 10.07 -12.12
CA GLU A 58 8.08 10.63 -13.21
C GLU A 58 7.19 11.15 -14.36
N GLU A 59 6.22 10.34 -14.80
CA GLU A 59 5.33 10.67 -15.93
C GLU A 59 4.35 11.81 -15.62
N LEU A 60 3.83 11.89 -14.40
CA LEU A 60 2.73 12.79 -14.00
C LEU A 60 3.21 14.01 -13.20
N GLY A 61 4.47 14.02 -12.76
CA GLY A 61 5.10 15.16 -12.10
C GLY A 61 4.65 15.39 -10.65
N PHE A 62 4.43 14.32 -9.88
CA PHE A 62 4.20 14.40 -8.43
C PHE A 62 5.45 13.95 -7.65
N GLU A 63 5.58 14.36 -6.40
CA GLU A 63 6.67 13.98 -5.49
C GLU A 63 6.31 12.66 -4.78
N PRO A 64 7.01 11.55 -5.06
CA PRO A 64 6.82 10.31 -4.34
C PRO A 64 7.61 10.35 -3.02
N VAL A 65 6.92 10.41 -1.89
CA VAL A 65 7.55 10.36 -0.56
C VAL A 65 7.55 8.92 -0.05
N LEU A 66 8.70 8.26 -0.17
CA LEU A 66 8.89 6.86 0.20
C LEU A 66 9.06 6.74 1.72
N LEU A 67 8.01 6.32 2.43
CA LEU A 67 8.06 6.20 3.88
C LEU A 67 8.76 4.91 4.28
N MET A 68 8.05 3.79 4.20
CA MET A 68 8.57 2.48 4.60
C MET A 68 7.86 1.36 3.85
N GLN A 69 8.62 0.37 3.41
CA GLN A 69 8.10 -0.88 2.87
C GLN A 69 8.61 -2.03 3.73
N ALA A 70 7.68 -2.79 4.32
CA ALA A 70 7.98 -4.06 4.96
C ALA A 70 7.57 -5.20 4.03
N ARG A 71 8.46 -6.19 3.84
CA ARG A 71 8.17 -7.34 2.98
C ARG A 71 8.77 -8.60 3.56
N THR A 72 8.01 -9.68 3.56
CA THR A 72 8.55 -11.03 3.75
C THR A 72 7.90 -12.00 2.77
N GLY A 73 8.51 -13.17 2.60
CA GLY A 73 7.94 -14.24 1.77
C GLY A 73 6.73 -14.90 2.44
N PRO A 74 6.07 -15.86 1.77
CA PRO A 74 4.93 -16.55 2.37
C PRO A 74 5.35 -17.41 3.57
N ILE A 75 4.94 -17.02 4.78
CA ILE A 75 5.21 -17.74 6.03
C ILE A 75 3.98 -17.65 6.96
N GLY A 76 4.13 -18.00 8.24
CA GLY A 76 3.02 -18.02 9.20
C GLY A 76 2.53 -16.65 9.64
N THR A 77 1.56 -16.65 10.55
CA THR A 77 0.92 -15.45 11.09
C THR A 77 1.94 -14.43 11.59
N ILE A 78 1.70 -13.16 11.28
CA ILE A 78 2.49 -12.03 11.77
C ILE A 78 2.32 -11.94 13.27
N THR A 79 3.42 -12.02 14.01
CA THR A 79 3.36 -11.92 15.48
C THR A 79 2.86 -10.53 15.88
N LYS A 80 2.20 -10.43 17.04
CA LYS A 80 1.77 -9.14 17.60
C LYS A 80 2.94 -8.15 17.66
N ASP A 81 4.10 -8.56 18.17
CA ASP A 81 5.31 -7.72 18.25
C ASP A 81 5.73 -7.20 16.87
N ALA A 82 5.74 -8.06 15.85
CA ALA A 82 6.11 -7.68 14.49
C ALA A 82 5.13 -6.65 13.92
N TYR A 83 3.83 -6.92 14.03
CA TYR A 83 2.79 -6.02 13.54
C TYR A 83 2.85 -4.67 14.26
N ASP A 84 2.88 -4.66 15.59
CA ASP A 84 2.91 -3.43 16.39
C ASP A 84 4.09 -2.53 16.00
N ARG A 85 5.29 -3.10 15.91
CA ARG A 85 6.51 -2.34 15.60
C ARG A 85 6.50 -1.80 14.18
N ILE A 86 6.17 -2.64 13.20
CA ILE A 86 6.15 -2.24 11.78
C ILE A 86 5.05 -1.21 11.52
N SER A 87 3.83 -1.48 11.97
CA SER A 87 2.70 -0.58 11.76
C SER A 87 2.86 0.73 12.51
N SER A 88 3.34 0.72 13.77
CA SER A 88 3.57 1.96 14.52
C SER A 88 4.62 2.86 13.87
N GLU A 89 5.69 2.28 13.34
CA GLU A 89 6.71 3.04 12.60
C GLU A 89 6.12 3.66 11.33
N MET A 90 5.47 2.85 10.48
CA MET A 90 4.84 3.30 9.23
C MET A 90 3.80 4.40 9.46
N LEU A 91 2.88 4.18 10.40
CA LEU A 91 1.79 5.10 10.71
C LEU A 91 2.32 6.36 11.42
N GLY A 92 3.41 6.25 12.20
CA GLY A 92 4.13 7.40 12.75
C GLY A 92 4.70 8.27 11.64
N MET A 93 5.43 7.68 10.68
CA MET A 93 5.96 8.40 9.52
C MET A 93 4.86 9.08 8.70
N LEU A 94 3.74 8.39 8.48
CA LEU A 94 2.59 8.94 7.77
C LEU A 94 2.00 10.15 8.51
N ARG A 95 1.88 10.09 9.83
CA ARG A 95 1.37 11.21 10.65
C ARG A 95 2.32 12.40 10.64
N ASP A 96 3.61 12.15 10.79
CA ASP A 96 4.59 13.19 11.11
C ASP A 96 5.15 13.90 9.87
N GLN A 97 5.10 13.28 8.68
CA GLN A 97 5.67 13.83 7.44
C GLN A 97 4.64 14.44 6.48
N GLY A 98 3.37 14.50 6.88
CA GLY A 98 2.31 15.20 6.16
C GLY A 98 2.49 16.73 6.13
N PRO A 99 1.56 17.48 5.52
CA PRO A 99 0.33 17.03 4.88
C PRO A 99 0.58 16.27 3.58
N TRP A 100 -0.38 15.42 3.19
CA TRP A 100 -0.33 14.60 1.98
C TRP A 100 -1.44 15.02 1.02
N ASP A 101 -1.13 15.03 -0.27
CA ASP A 101 -2.15 15.17 -1.31
C ASP A 101 -2.77 13.82 -1.66
N ALA A 102 -2.04 12.71 -1.49
CA ALA A 102 -2.55 11.36 -1.62
C ALA A 102 -1.66 10.32 -0.93
N VAL A 103 -2.17 9.08 -0.82
CA VAL A 103 -1.44 7.91 -0.33
C VAL A 103 -1.52 6.77 -1.35
N LEU A 104 -0.42 6.06 -1.56
CA LEU A 104 -0.34 4.82 -2.34
C LEU A 104 0.20 3.69 -1.48
N LEU A 105 -0.64 2.68 -1.28
CA LEU A 105 -0.35 1.52 -0.47
C LEU A 105 0.14 0.35 -1.33
N SER A 106 1.28 -0.24 -0.96
CA SER A 106 1.84 -1.46 -1.58
C SER A 106 1.73 -2.65 -0.64
N ASN A 107 0.50 -2.94 -0.23
CA ASN A 107 0.14 -4.11 0.55
C ASN A 107 0.03 -5.36 -0.33
N HIS A 108 0.17 -6.55 0.26
CA HIS A 108 -0.13 -7.79 -0.46
C HIS A 108 -1.65 -8.02 -0.56
N GLY A 109 -2.37 -7.84 0.56
CA GLY A 109 -3.82 -8.09 0.65
C GLY A 109 -4.19 -9.47 1.21
N ALA A 110 -3.23 -10.31 1.59
CA ALA A 110 -3.49 -11.65 2.17
C ALA A 110 -2.77 -11.85 3.50
N ALA A 111 -2.49 -10.76 4.22
CA ALA A 111 -1.78 -10.84 5.47
C ALA A 111 -2.74 -11.00 6.65
N VAL A 112 -2.29 -11.84 7.58
CA VAL A 112 -2.96 -12.15 8.84
C VAL A 112 -1.96 -11.92 9.95
N SER A 113 -2.34 -11.16 10.97
CA SER A 113 -1.59 -11.03 12.23
C SER A 113 -2.32 -11.73 13.38
N GLU A 114 -1.62 -11.91 14.51
CA GLU A 114 -2.22 -12.51 15.71
C GLU A 114 -3.42 -11.72 16.24
N GLU A 115 -3.43 -10.40 16.04
CA GLU A 115 -4.52 -9.52 16.49
C GLU A 115 -5.55 -9.24 15.40
N PHE A 116 -5.14 -9.19 14.14
CA PHE A 116 -5.96 -8.78 13.02
C PHE A 116 -6.00 -9.88 11.95
N PRO A 117 -7.07 -10.69 11.94
CA PRO A 117 -7.30 -11.66 10.89
C PRO A 117 -7.36 -11.05 9.49
N ASP A 118 -7.87 -9.82 9.39
CA ASP A 118 -7.78 -8.95 8.22
C ASP A 118 -6.78 -7.82 8.50
N MET A 119 -5.48 -8.13 8.40
CA MET A 119 -4.41 -7.16 8.69
C MET A 119 -4.44 -6.01 7.68
N ASP A 120 -4.67 -6.31 6.40
CA ASP A 120 -4.72 -5.32 5.34
C ASP A 120 -5.90 -4.34 5.51
N GLY A 121 -7.07 -4.83 5.91
CA GLY A 121 -8.23 -4.02 6.28
C GLY A 121 -7.97 -3.11 7.49
N GLU A 122 -7.35 -3.64 8.55
CA GLU A 122 -6.96 -2.82 9.71
C GLU A 122 -5.93 -1.75 9.33
N PHE A 123 -4.93 -2.11 8.53
CA PHE A 123 -3.89 -1.16 8.11
C PHE A 123 -4.49 -0.02 7.27
N THR A 124 -5.38 -0.33 6.33
CA THR A 124 -6.06 0.70 5.52
C THR A 124 -6.99 1.57 6.35
N ARG A 125 -7.66 1.01 7.37
CA ARG A 125 -8.47 1.77 8.36
C ARG A 125 -7.60 2.78 9.10
N ALA A 126 -6.46 2.35 9.63
CA ALA A 126 -5.54 3.22 10.38
C ALA A 126 -4.93 4.31 9.49
N VAL A 127 -4.59 3.99 8.24
CA VAL A 127 -4.15 4.99 7.24
C VAL A 127 -5.24 6.04 7.03
N ARG A 128 -6.49 5.62 6.79
CA ARG A 128 -7.64 6.51 6.59
C ARG A 128 -7.87 7.44 7.77
N GLU A 129 -7.78 6.93 9.00
CA GLU A 129 -7.91 7.75 10.21
C GLU A 129 -6.86 8.85 10.31
N ILE A 130 -5.63 8.58 9.86
CA ILE A 130 -4.52 9.54 9.93
C ILE A 130 -4.65 10.62 8.86
N VAL A 131 -4.97 10.25 7.61
CA VAL A 131 -4.99 11.21 6.50
C VAL A 131 -6.33 11.91 6.33
N GLY A 132 -7.39 11.40 6.97
CA GLY A 132 -8.73 11.96 6.90
C GLY A 132 -9.49 11.57 5.63
N PRO A 133 -10.74 12.04 5.49
CA PRO A 133 -11.63 11.64 4.39
C PRO A 133 -11.29 12.30 3.05
N ASP A 134 -10.58 13.43 3.06
CA ASP A 134 -10.36 14.25 1.85
C ASP A 134 -9.10 13.86 1.08
N VAL A 135 -8.17 13.12 1.69
CA VAL A 135 -6.93 12.66 1.05
C VAL A 135 -7.19 11.33 0.33
N PRO A 136 -7.05 11.24 -1.00
CA PRO A 136 -7.26 10.00 -1.72
C PRO A 136 -6.25 8.92 -1.35
N VAL A 137 -6.73 7.69 -1.11
CA VAL A 137 -5.91 6.51 -0.78
C VAL A 137 -6.08 5.45 -1.86
N GLY A 138 -4.99 5.12 -2.54
CA GLY A 138 -4.93 4.03 -3.51
C GLY A 138 -4.21 2.82 -2.94
N VAL A 139 -4.68 1.62 -3.26
CA VAL A 139 -4.01 0.37 -2.93
C VAL A 139 -3.90 -0.52 -4.17
N THR A 140 -2.73 -1.14 -4.35
CA THR A 140 -2.54 -2.19 -5.36
C THR A 140 -2.28 -3.50 -4.65
N LEU A 141 -3.07 -4.53 -4.97
CA LEU A 141 -3.08 -5.82 -4.27
C LEU A 141 -2.71 -6.98 -5.18
N ASP A 142 -2.20 -8.04 -4.57
CA ASP A 142 -2.02 -9.34 -5.21
C ASP A 142 -3.37 -9.93 -5.65
N MET A 143 -3.39 -10.74 -6.70
CA MET A 143 -4.60 -11.46 -7.11
C MET A 143 -5.07 -12.52 -6.10
N HIS A 144 -4.20 -12.97 -5.21
CA HIS A 144 -4.50 -13.86 -4.09
C HIS A 144 -4.97 -13.12 -2.84
N ALA A 145 -5.17 -11.79 -2.92
CA ALA A 145 -5.64 -11.00 -1.79
C ALA A 145 -7.01 -11.45 -1.28
N ASN A 146 -7.14 -11.50 0.05
CA ASN A 146 -8.40 -11.62 0.78
C ASN A 146 -9.03 -10.22 0.92
N ILE A 147 -9.48 -9.63 -0.18
CA ILE A 147 -9.99 -8.25 -0.20
C ILE A 147 -11.28 -8.16 0.62
N SER A 148 -11.25 -7.40 1.71
CA SER A 148 -12.39 -7.18 2.59
C SER A 148 -13.23 -5.97 2.19
N LYS A 149 -14.46 -5.93 2.71
CA LYS A 149 -15.31 -4.73 2.62
C LYS A 149 -14.67 -3.52 3.29
N ASP A 150 -13.93 -3.75 4.38
CA ASP A 150 -13.25 -2.70 5.13
C ASP A 150 -12.10 -2.10 4.31
N THR A 151 -11.28 -2.94 3.66
CA THR A 151 -10.26 -2.47 2.71
C THR A 151 -10.87 -1.54 1.65
N VAL A 152 -11.98 -1.97 1.04
CA VAL A 152 -12.64 -1.18 -0.01
C VAL A 152 -13.28 0.09 0.53
N ALA A 153 -13.81 0.10 1.75
CA ALA A 153 -14.41 1.28 2.38
C ALA A 153 -13.37 2.32 2.83
N ASN A 154 -12.15 1.88 3.15
CA ASN A 154 -11.07 2.75 3.64
C ASN A 154 -10.21 3.36 2.51
N THR A 155 -10.35 2.87 1.28
CA THR A 155 -9.63 3.38 0.09
C THR A 155 -10.56 4.06 -0.91
N ASP A 156 -9.99 4.79 -1.87
CA ASP A 156 -10.70 5.39 -3.01
C ASP A 156 -10.44 4.64 -4.31
N VAL A 157 -9.29 3.96 -4.40
CA VAL A 157 -8.91 3.15 -5.55
C VAL A 157 -8.27 1.86 -5.09
N CYS A 158 -8.89 0.71 -5.42
CA CYS A 158 -8.31 -0.61 -5.24
C CYS A 158 -8.09 -1.30 -6.59
N VAL A 159 -6.84 -1.67 -6.89
CA VAL A 159 -6.46 -2.31 -8.15
C VAL A 159 -5.74 -3.62 -7.87
N VAL A 160 -6.21 -4.71 -8.48
CA VAL A 160 -5.66 -6.06 -8.26
C VAL A 160 -4.77 -6.49 -9.42
N TRP A 161 -3.69 -7.23 -9.18
CA TRP A 161 -2.94 -7.93 -10.23
C TRP A 161 -3.83 -8.88 -11.05
N ARG A 162 -3.49 -9.14 -12.32
CA ARG A 162 -4.38 -9.90 -13.23
C ARG A 162 -3.73 -11.13 -13.86
N THR A 163 -2.47 -11.41 -13.55
CA THR A 163 -1.73 -12.52 -14.16
C THR A 163 -1.14 -13.48 -13.13
N CYS A 164 -1.15 -14.78 -13.46
CA CYS A 164 -0.48 -15.85 -12.73
C CYS A 164 0.36 -16.68 -13.73
N PRO A 165 1.71 -16.61 -13.71
CA PRO A 165 2.56 -15.86 -12.77
C PRO A 165 2.35 -14.34 -12.86
N HIS A 166 2.70 -13.63 -11.79
CA HIS A 166 2.51 -12.17 -11.69
C HIS A 166 3.48 -11.42 -12.61
N LEU A 167 3.00 -11.05 -13.79
CA LEU A 167 3.75 -10.32 -14.82
C LEU A 167 3.30 -8.86 -14.95
N ASP A 168 2.22 -8.46 -14.27
CA ASP A 168 1.61 -7.15 -14.44
C ASP A 168 1.73 -6.23 -13.21
N THR A 169 2.48 -6.60 -12.17
CA THR A 169 2.43 -5.86 -10.88
C THR A 169 2.81 -4.37 -11.01
N LYS A 170 3.88 -4.05 -11.76
CA LYS A 170 4.26 -2.67 -12.12
C LYS A 170 3.17 -1.93 -12.90
N LEU A 171 2.59 -2.56 -13.92
CA LEU A 171 1.52 -1.97 -14.73
C LEU A 171 0.29 -1.62 -13.88
N ARG A 172 -0.03 -2.46 -12.90
CA ARG A 172 -1.16 -2.28 -11.99
C ARG A 172 -0.87 -1.21 -10.96
N GLY A 173 0.36 -1.15 -10.43
CA GLY A 173 0.83 -0.05 -9.58
C GLY A 173 0.73 1.30 -10.29
N ARG A 174 1.26 1.41 -11.51
CA ARG A 174 1.13 2.62 -12.35
C ARG A 174 -0.33 2.99 -12.55
N LYS A 175 -1.20 2.01 -12.79
CA LYS A 175 -2.64 2.27 -12.97
C LYS A 175 -3.31 2.83 -11.72
N THR A 176 -2.93 2.37 -10.53
CA THR A 176 -3.45 2.92 -9.26
C THR A 176 -3.01 4.37 -9.08
N ALA A 177 -1.72 4.67 -9.29
CA ALA A 177 -1.18 6.02 -9.17
C ALA A 177 -1.83 7.00 -10.16
N ASP A 178 -2.07 6.57 -11.40
CA ASP A 178 -2.84 7.32 -12.42
C ASP A 178 -4.23 7.73 -11.95
N LEU A 179 -4.98 6.78 -11.39
CA LEU A 179 -6.33 7.03 -10.90
C LEU A 179 -6.29 8.00 -9.72
N ILE A 180 -5.39 7.79 -8.77
CA ILE A 180 -5.21 8.67 -7.62
C ILE A 180 -4.82 10.09 -8.04
N TYR A 181 -3.86 10.24 -8.95
CA TYR A 181 -3.47 11.55 -9.48
C TYR A 181 -4.66 12.30 -10.11
N ARG A 182 -5.47 11.61 -10.91
CA ARG A 182 -6.68 12.20 -11.52
C ARG A 182 -7.75 12.54 -10.49
N THR A 183 -7.84 11.78 -9.39
CA THR A 183 -8.73 12.09 -8.26
C THR A 183 -8.29 13.37 -7.55
N VAL A 184 -7.00 13.51 -7.22
CA VAL A 184 -6.47 14.73 -6.58
C VAL A 184 -6.71 15.97 -7.44
N ARG A 185 -6.62 15.85 -8.77
CA ARG A 185 -6.92 16.93 -9.71
C ARG A 185 -8.41 17.22 -9.91
N GLY A 186 -9.30 16.44 -9.29
CA GLY A 186 -10.75 16.56 -9.47
C GLY A 186 -11.25 16.16 -10.86
N GLU A 187 -10.44 15.44 -11.64
CA GLU A 187 -10.80 14.99 -12.98
C GLU A 187 -11.71 13.76 -12.97
N ILE A 188 -11.64 12.98 -11.89
CA ILE A 188 -12.52 11.83 -11.63
C ILE A 188 -12.93 11.81 -10.17
N ASN A 189 -14.07 11.16 -9.90
CA ASN A 189 -14.51 10.81 -8.55
C ASN A 189 -14.74 9.30 -8.50
N PRO A 190 -13.72 8.51 -8.08
CA PRO A 190 -13.83 7.05 -8.07
C PRO A 190 -15.01 6.57 -7.22
N VAL A 191 -15.63 5.49 -7.67
CA VAL A 191 -16.62 4.74 -6.89
C VAL A 191 -16.22 3.29 -6.87
N GLN A 192 -16.33 2.65 -5.71
CA GLN A 192 -15.93 1.26 -5.53
C GLN A 192 -17.11 0.41 -5.06
N HIS A 193 -17.12 -0.85 -5.51
CA HIS A 193 -18.04 -1.86 -5.04
C HIS A 193 -17.30 -3.20 -4.99
N ILE A 194 -17.54 -3.97 -3.94
CA ILE A 194 -17.04 -5.34 -3.81
C ILE A 194 -18.23 -6.28 -3.58
N GLU A 195 -18.31 -7.28 -4.44
CA GLU A 195 -19.22 -8.41 -4.29
C GLU A 195 -18.35 -9.62 -3.93
N MET A 196 -18.61 -10.19 -2.76
CA MET A 196 -17.88 -11.36 -2.28
C MET A 196 -18.68 -12.60 -2.67
N PRO A 197 -18.11 -13.52 -3.48
CA PRO A 197 -18.75 -14.81 -3.69
C PRO A 197 -18.83 -15.56 -2.34
N PRO A 198 -19.86 -16.40 -2.15
CA PRO A 198 -20.07 -17.18 -0.93
C PRO A 198 -18.97 -18.21 -0.68
#